data_AF-A0A426VY49-F1
#
_entry.id   AF-A0A426VY49-F1
#
_cell.length_a   1.000
_cell.length_b   1.000
_cell.length_c   1.000
_cell.angle_alpha   90.00
_cell.angle_beta   90.00
_cell.angle_gamma   90.00
#
_symmetry.space_group_name_H-M   'P 1'
#
loop_
_entity.id
_entity.type
_entity.pdbx_description
1 polymer ?
#
loop_
_entity_poly.entity_id
_entity_poly.type
_entity_poly.pdbx_seq_one_letter_code
_entity_poly.pdbx_strand_id
1 'polypeptide(L)'
;MAYTILDASNLEAYLFSLPQIKSFFNADSLLIDEIGDGNLNFVYLVTSANDASRQLIVKQAVPYLRCVGESYPLSKERMTYEIRSLQRFAELSPHIPKIHHSDEEMSLIIMEYLGEHIIMRKGMIEGVKYPKFAEHISAFLADVLFKTSSLFLSSSDKRALTAQFINNSELCKLTEDFVFTAPFMEHETNAELLELSDEAERIAGDIELKTKILHLKYKFMNQCDALIHGDLHTGSIMLNEEKTYVIDSEFAFVGPMGFDVGALIANLVMSWVSHTVLDETSDYPDWILRTIEEVWQGFERKFLQLWDETEESALFAKGFADSRVLKTYQEQYMHNLLQESIGFAGCKIIRRQFGIAGVEDIRGIEDAQKREEANRLAIKIGERFIKEHNILNNINNVMALIKD
;
A
#
# COMPACT_ATOMS: atom_id res chain seq x y z
N MET A 1 -14.51 3.93 -26.38
CA MET A 1 -13.82 4.72 -27.45
C MET A 1 -12.52 3.99 -27.74
N ALA A 2 -11.95 3.99 -28.95
CA ALA A 2 -10.64 3.34 -29.12
C ALA A 2 -9.59 4.04 -28.24
N TYR A 3 -8.77 3.27 -27.53
CA TYR A 3 -7.73 3.82 -26.65
C TYR A 3 -6.87 4.86 -27.37
N THR A 4 -6.70 6.01 -26.74
CA THR A 4 -5.83 7.09 -27.20
C THR A 4 -5.09 7.65 -25.99
N ILE A 5 -3.80 7.93 -26.14
CA ILE A 5 -3.01 8.59 -25.09
C ILE A 5 -3.52 10.03 -24.98
N LEU A 6 -3.91 10.42 -23.76
CA LEU A 6 -4.37 11.77 -23.48
C LEU A 6 -3.20 12.65 -23.05
N ASP A 7 -3.17 13.84 -23.62
CA ASP A 7 -2.23 14.91 -23.31
C ASP A 7 -2.96 16.26 -23.24
N ALA A 8 -2.22 17.33 -22.93
CA ALA A 8 -2.80 18.67 -22.82
C ALA A 8 -3.52 19.15 -24.10
N SER A 9 -3.22 18.59 -25.28
CA SER A 9 -3.81 19.00 -26.56
C SER A 9 -5.17 18.35 -26.84
N ASN A 10 -5.45 17.18 -26.26
CA ASN A 10 -6.67 16.40 -26.56
C ASN A 10 -7.54 16.09 -25.32
N LEU A 11 -7.00 16.27 -24.10
CA LEU A 11 -7.69 15.93 -22.87
C LEU A 11 -8.96 16.77 -22.64
N GLU A 12 -8.94 18.07 -22.94
CA GLU A 12 -10.14 18.93 -22.80
C GLU A 12 -11.31 18.40 -23.62
N ALA A 13 -11.06 18.10 -24.90
CA ALA A 13 -12.08 17.56 -25.80
C ALA A 13 -12.64 16.23 -25.31
N TYR A 14 -11.78 15.35 -24.78
CA TYR A 14 -12.20 14.10 -24.15
C TYR A 14 -13.09 14.35 -22.92
N LEU A 15 -12.66 15.21 -21.99
CA LEU A 15 -13.43 15.51 -20.78
C LEU A 15 -14.79 16.16 -21.08
N PHE A 16 -14.86 17.03 -22.08
CA PHE A 16 -16.12 17.63 -22.54
C PHE A 16 -17.03 16.67 -23.31
N SER A 17 -16.51 15.54 -23.78
CA SER A 17 -17.35 14.46 -24.35
C SER A 17 -18.13 13.70 -23.27
N LEU A 18 -17.73 13.81 -22.00
CA LEU A 18 -18.37 13.18 -20.84
C LEU A 18 -19.36 14.15 -20.17
N PRO A 19 -20.69 13.97 -20.31
CA PRO A 19 -21.67 14.96 -19.86
C PRO A 19 -21.57 15.33 -18.37
N GLN A 20 -21.31 14.34 -17.51
CA GLN A 20 -21.16 14.53 -16.06
C GLN A 20 -19.90 15.33 -15.69
N ILE A 21 -18.81 15.14 -16.44
CA ILE A 21 -17.54 15.85 -16.20
C ILE A 21 -17.63 17.28 -16.74
N LYS A 22 -18.21 17.45 -17.94
CA LYS A 22 -18.50 18.79 -18.48
C LYS A 22 -19.38 19.60 -17.53
N SER A 23 -20.43 18.98 -16.99
CA SER A 23 -21.32 19.61 -16.00
C SER A 23 -20.59 19.96 -14.70
N PHE A 24 -19.68 19.10 -14.22
CA PHE A 24 -18.86 19.38 -13.05
C PHE A 24 -18.03 20.66 -13.22
N PHE A 25 -17.30 20.80 -14.33
CA PHE A 25 -16.46 21.98 -14.55
C PHE A 25 -17.25 23.25 -14.83
N ASN A 26 -18.42 23.13 -15.48
CA ASN A 26 -19.30 24.24 -15.84
C ASN A 26 -18.53 25.43 -16.48
N ALA A 27 -17.66 25.10 -17.43
CA ALA A 27 -16.82 26.04 -18.16
C ALA A 27 -16.68 25.65 -19.62
N ASP A 28 -16.29 26.62 -20.44
CA ASP A 28 -16.05 26.45 -21.88
C ASP A 28 -14.59 26.13 -22.20
N SER A 29 -13.69 26.23 -21.19
CA SER A 29 -12.29 25.84 -21.27
C SER A 29 -11.76 25.35 -19.93
N LEU A 30 -10.67 24.57 -19.98
CA LEU A 30 -10.00 23.97 -18.83
C LEU A 30 -8.52 24.37 -18.80
N LEU A 31 -7.98 24.52 -17.58
CA LEU A 31 -6.54 24.58 -17.34
C LEU A 31 -6.07 23.17 -17.00
N ILE A 32 -5.04 22.69 -17.69
CA ILE A 32 -4.55 21.31 -17.60
C ILE A 32 -3.06 21.34 -17.27
N ASP A 33 -2.72 20.89 -16.07
CA ASP A 33 -1.36 20.78 -15.58
C ASP A 33 -1.02 19.30 -15.38
N GLU A 34 0.06 18.82 -15.99
CA GLU A 34 0.59 17.49 -15.71
C GLU A 34 1.40 17.55 -14.40
N ILE A 35 0.90 16.89 -13.34
CA ILE A 35 1.46 16.96 -11.99
C ILE A 35 2.01 15.62 -11.48
N GLY A 36 1.98 14.57 -12.32
CA GLY A 36 2.44 13.26 -11.91
C GLY A 36 3.95 13.25 -11.64
N ASP A 37 4.33 12.98 -10.39
CA ASP A 37 5.69 12.68 -9.95
C ASP A 37 6.01 11.17 -9.99
N GLY A 38 4.97 10.33 -10.19
CA GLY A 38 5.06 8.88 -10.27
C GLY A 38 5.65 8.34 -11.58
N ASN A 39 6.25 7.15 -11.48
CA ASN A 39 7.01 6.51 -12.56
C ASN A 39 6.16 5.82 -13.64
N LEU A 40 4.87 5.54 -13.37
CA LEU A 40 4.06 4.62 -14.18
C LEU A 40 3.00 5.31 -15.05
N ASN A 41 2.32 6.33 -14.55
CA ASN A 41 1.06 6.82 -15.12
C ASN A 41 1.11 8.34 -15.33
N PHE A 42 0.38 8.85 -16.33
CA PHE A 42 0.13 10.28 -16.45
C PHE A 42 -0.92 10.69 -15.42
N VAL A 43 -0.67 11.81 -14.74
CA VAL A 43 -1.60 12.40 -13.76
C VAL A 43 -1.73 13.88 -14.08
N TYR A 44 -2.93 14.29 -14.47
CA TYR A 44 -3.26 15.68 -14.79
C TYR A 44 -4.16 16.27 -13.70
N LEU A 45 -3.79 17.45 -13.20
CA LEU A 45 -4.70 18.33 -12.49
C LEU A 45 -5.46 19.15 -13.52
N VAL A 46 -6.78 19.02 -13.51
CA VAL A 46 -7.66 19.75 -14.41
C VAL A 46 -8.50 20.72 -13.60
N THR A 47 -8.42 22.00 -13.95
CA THR A 47 -9.09 23.09 -13.25
C THR A 47 -10.03 23.82 -14.21
N SER A 48 -11.24 24.15 -13.74
CA SER A 48 -12.16 25.00 -14.51
C SER A 48 -11.57 26.40 -14.69
N ALA A 49 -11.54 26.91 -15.93
CA ALA A 49 -11.06 28.27 -16.20
C ALA A 49 -11.95 29.36 -15.55
N ASN A 50 -13.20 29.04 -15.22
CA ASN A 50 -14.17 29.96 -14.62
C ASN A 50 -14.20 29.90 -13.08
N ASP A 51 -13.73 28.79 -12.48
CA ASP A 51 -13.86 28.52 -11.04
C ASP A 51 -12.74 27.61 -10.56
N ALA A 52 -11.72 28.20 -9.93
CA ALA A 52 -10.55 27.48 -9.41
C ALA A 52 -10.89 26.43 -8.34
N SER A 53 -12.09 26.45 -7.74
CA SER A 53 -12.51 25.41 -6.79
C SER A 53 -12.99 24.11 -7.46
N ARG A 54 -13.24 24.13 -8.78
CA ARG A 54 -13.68 22.96 -9.55
C ARG A 54 -12.49 22.28 -10.18
N GLN A 55 -11.93 21.33 -9.45
CA GLN A 55 -10.72 20.62 -9.81
C GLN A 55 -10.93 19.11 -9.75
N LEU A 56 -10.34 18.38 -10.70
CA LEU A 56 -10.29 16.92 -10.72
C LEU A 56 -8.90 16.44 -11.11
N ILE A 57 -8.56 15.24 -10.64
CA ILE A 57 -7.42 14.48 -11.13
C ILE A 57 -7.88 13.56 -12.26
N VAL A 58 -7.13 13.56 -13.35
CA VAL A 58 -7.24 12.57 -14.42
C VAL A 58 -5.97 11.73 -14.42
N LYS A 59 -6.10 10.44 -14.11
CA LYS A 59 -4.99 9.48 -14.15
C LYS A 59 -5.19 8.52 -15.31
N GLN A 60 -4.19 8.37 -16.16
CA GLN A 60 -4.22 7.44 -17.30
C GLN A 60 -2.97 6.57 -17.33
N ALA A 61 -3.15 5.26 -17.50
CA ALA A 61 -2.04 4.36 -17.79
C ALA A 61 -1.68 4.36 -19.28
N VAL A 62 -0.38 4.37 -19.54
CA VAL A 62 0.22 4.27 -20.87
C VAL A 62 0.85 2.90 -21.10
N PRO A 63 0.98 2.41 -22.35
CA PRO A 63 1.48 1.06 -22.65
C PRO A 63 3.01 0.90 -22.45
N TYR A 64 3.61 1.74 -21.62
CA TYR A 64 5.03 1.76 -21.29
C TYR A 64 5.25 2.34 -19.89
N LEU A 65 6.46 2.20 -19.36
CA LEU A 65 6.88 2.81 -18.11
C LEU A 65 7.17 4.31 -18.34
N ARG A 66 6.37 5.21 -17.77
CA ARG A 66 6.42 6.65 -18.04
C ARG A 66 7.79 7.28 -17.81
N CYS A 67 8.51 6.92 -16.74
CA CYS A 67 9.82 7.50 -16.45
C CYS A 67 10.94 7.08 -17.43
N VAL A 68 10.74 6.02 -18.22
CA VAL A 68 11.70 5.53 -19.23
C VAL A 68 11.22 5.84 -20.66
N GLY A 69 9.91 5.90 -20.86
CA GLY A 69 9.28 6.11 -22.16
C GLY A 69 9.02 4.81 -22.92
N GLU A 70 8.64 4.93 -24.19
CA GLU A 70 8.17 3.83 -25.06
C GLU A 70 9.15 2.66 -25.22
N SER A 71 10.42 2.88 -24.89
CA SER A 71 11.46 1.83 -24.93
C SER A 71 11.28 0.74 -23.87
N TYR A 72 10.43 0.96 -22.86
CA TYR A 72 10.13 -0.03 -21.81
C TYR A 72 8.62 -0.31 -21.77
N PRO A 73 8.13 -1.33 -22.51
CA PRO A 73 6.71 -1.69 -22.53
C PRO A 73 6.21 -2.12 -21.14
N LEU A 74 5.00 -1.69 -20.79
CA LEU A 74 4.32 -2.04 -19.55
C LEU A 74 2.82 -2.03 -19.79
N SER A 75 2.10 -3.09 -19.41
CA SER A 75 0.68 -3.21 -19.74
C SER A 75 -0.14 -2.10 -19.10
N LYS A 76 -0.96 -1.40 -19.91
CA LYS A 76 -1.93 -0.42 -19.41
C LYS A 76 -3.07 -1.06 -18.60
N GLU A 77 -3.21 -2.39 -18.66
CA GLU A 77 -4.21 -3.14 -17.88
C GLU A 77 -4.03 -2.98 -16.36
N ARG A 78 -2.87 -2.52 -15.89
CA ARG A 78 -2.69 -2.10 -14.48
C ARG A 78 -3.78 -1.12 -14.01
N MET A 79 -4.22 -0.21 -14.88
CA MET A 79 -5.29 0.72 -14.54
C MET A 79 -6.65 0.04 -14.41
N THR A 80 -6.88 -1.07 -15.11
CA THR A 80 -8.11 -1.86 -14.93
C THR A 80 -8.20 -2.37 -13.49
N TYR A 81 -7.09 -2.86 -12.94
CA TYR A 81 -7.07 -3.33 -11.55
C TYR A 81 -7.17 -2.18 -10.55
N GLU A 82 -6.53 -1.04 -10.82
CA GLU A 82 -6.69 0.18 -10.01
C GLU A 82 -8.14 0.67 -10.00
N ILE A 83 -8.80 0.78 -11.16
CA ILE A 83 -10.22 1.17 -11.27
C ILE A 83 -11.10 0.23 -10.44
N ARG A 84 -10.99 -1.08 -10.66
CA ARG A 84 -11.83 -2.08 -9.99
C ARG A 84 -11.61 -2.07 -8.48
N SER A 85 -10.36 -1.96 -8.04
CA SER A 85 -10.03 -1.95 -6.62
C SER A 85 -10.48 -0.65 -5.94
N LEU A 86 -10.20 0.52 -6.50
CA LEU A 86 -10.65 1.80 -5.92
C LEU A 86 -12.18 1.90 -5.87
N GLN A 87 -12.89 1.44 -6.90
CA GLN A 87 -14.35 1.35 -6.87
C GLN A 87 -14.82 0.45 -5.74
N ARG A 88 -14.25 -0.75 -5.62
CA ARG A 88 -14.60 -1.69 -4.56
C ARG A 88 -14.27 -1.13 -3.18
N PHE A 89 -13.16 -0.44 -3.01
CA PHE A 89 -12.78 0.17 -1.75
C PHE A 89 -13.69 1.35 -1.39
N ALA A 90 -14.11 2.17 -2.37
CA ALA A 90 -15.03 3.28 -2.15
C ALA A 90 -16.44 2.83 -1.72
N GLU A 91 -16.86 1.63 -2.10
CA GLU A 91 -18.10 1.00 -1.60
C GLU A 91 -17.99 0.62 -0.11
N LEU A 92 -16.78 0.33 0.36
CA LEU A 92 -16.52 -0.25 1.68
C LEU A 92 -16.00 0.76 2.69
N SER A 93 -15.36 1.84 2.24
CA SER A 93 -14.68 2.79 3.09
C SER A 93 -14.80 4.22 2.57
N PRO A 94 -15.01 5.22 3.45
CA PRO A 94 -14.99 6.63 3.06
C PRO A 94 -13.58 7.17 2.82
N HIS A 95 -12.53 6.36 3.06
CA HIS A 95 -11.12 6.75 2.94
C HIS A 95 -10.57 6.60 1.52
N ILE A 96 -11.43 6.73 0.51
CA ILE A 96 -11.07 6.69 -0.91
C ILE A 96 -11.50 8.01 -1.55
N PRO A 97 -10.65 8.66 -2.37
CA PRO A 97 -11.04 9.88 -3.06
C PRO A 97 -12.29 9.61 -3.90
N LYS A 98 -13.20 10.59 -3.97
CA LYS A 98 -14.42 10.39 -4.76
C LYS A 98 -14.07 10.11 -6.21
N ILE A 99 -14.57 9.01 -6.76
CA ILE A 99 -14.41 8.65 -8.18
C ILE A 99 -15.54 9.31 -8.97
N HIS A 100 -15.18 10.15 -9.94
CA HIS A 100 -16.12 10.89 -10.80
C HIS A 100 -16.41 10.13 -12.10
N HIS A 101 -15.42 9.42 -12.63
CA HIS A 101 -15.54 8.61 -13.83
C HIS A 101 -14.39 7.61 -13.91
N SER A 102 -14.60 6.51 -14.63
CA SER A 102 -13.56 5.53 -14.94
C SER A 102 -13.92 4.83 -16.25
N ASP A 103 -12.90 4.48 -17.02
CA ASP A 103 -13.03 3.82 -18.32
C ASP A 103 -11.86 2.83 -18.49
N GLU A 104 -12.17 1.53 -18.40
CA GLU A 104 -11.18 0.47 -18.57
C GLU A 104 -10.59 0.43 -20.00
N GLU A 105 -11.38 0.76 -21.03
CA GLU A 105 -10.90 0.78 -22.43
C GLU A 105 -9.86 1.90 -22.63
N MET A 106 -10.13 3.07 -22.04
CA MET A 106 -9.22 4.21 -22.03
C MET A 106 -8.10 4.09 -20.99
N SER A 107 -8.16 3.07 -20.12
CA SER A 107 -7.24 2.88 -19.00
C SER A 107 -7.10 4.18 -18.21
N LEU A 108 -8.26 4.72 -17.79
CA LEU A 108 -8.38 6.06 -17.24
C LEU A 108 -9.33 6.10 -16.05
N ILE A 109 -8.97 6.88 -15.04
CA ILE A 109 -9.81 7.21 -13.89
C ILE A 109 -9.79 8.72 -13.64
N ILE A 110 -10.95 9.28 -13.32
CA ILE A 110 -11.14 10.68 -12.94
C ILE A 110 -11.62 10.70 -11.50
N MET A 111 -10.88 11.37 -10.62
CA MET A 111 -11.14 11.40 -9.19
C MET A 111 -10.99 12.79 -8.58
N GLU A 112 -11.48 12.94 -7.35
CA GLU A 112 -11.35 14.13 -6.53
C GLU A 112 -9.89 14.59 -6.41
N TYR A 113 -9.68 15.89 -6.55
CA TYR A 113 -8.38 16.48 -6.25
C TYR A 113 -8.23 16.73 -4.75
N LEU A 114 -7.20 16.13 -4.16
CA LEU A 114 -6.90 16.23 -2.73
C LEU A 114 -5.95 17.39 -2.41
N GLY A 115 -6.15 18.58 -2.97
CA GLY A 115 -5.20 19.70 -2.87
C GLY A 115 -4.86 20.20 -1.45
N GLU A 116 -5.71 19.93 -0.47
CA GLU A 116 -5.45 20.22 0.96
C GLU A 116 -4.74 19.08 1.71
N HIS A 117 -4.31 18.04 1.00
CA HIS A 117 -3.67 16.85 1.55
C HIS A 117 -2.28 16.69 0.95
N ILE A 118 -1.38 16.12 1.73
CA ILE A 118 -0.04 15.77 1.28
C ILE A 118 0.15 14.26 1.32
N ILE A 119 1.09 13.76 0.52
CA ILE A 119 1.56 12.38 0.64
C ILE A 119 2.11 12.19 2.05
N MET A 120 1.57 11.22 2.80
CA MET A 120 1.88 11.01 4.21
C MET A 120 3.38 10.89 4.46
N ARG A 121 4.11 10.22 3.57
CA ARG A 121 5.58 10.11 3.63
C ARG A 121 6.26 11.47 3.78
N LYS A 122 5.86 12.46 2.97
CA LYS A 122 6.45 13.82 3.01
C LYS A 122 6.19 14.47 4.37
N GLY A 123 4.94 14.40 4.84
CA GLY A 123 4.58 14.89 6.17
C GLY A 123 5.35 14.21 7.30
N MET A 124 5.56 12.90 7.18
CA MET A 124 6.31 12.16 8.17
C MET A 124 7.79 12.51 8.19
N ILE A 125 8.42 12.77 7.04
CA ILE A 125 9.80 13.26 6.96
C ILE A 125 9.95 14.58 7.71
N GLU A 126 8.97 15.47 7.58
CA GLU A 126 8.92 16.77 8.28
C GLU A 126 8.49 16.66 9.76
N GLY A 127 8.25 15.46 10.29
CA GLY A 127 7.87 15.25 11.70
C GLY A 127 6.43 15.69 12.03
N VAL A 128 5.54 15.78 11.04
CA VAL A 128 4.14 16.17 11.25
C VAL A 128 3.35 15.02 11.85
N LYS A 129 2.69 15.27 12.99
CA LYS A 129 1.85 14.29 13.69
C LYS A 129 0.42 14.33 13.14
N TYR A 130 -0.13 13.16 12.80
CA TYR A 130 -1.48 13.01 12.23
C TYR A 130 -2.41 12.26 13.21
N PRO A 131 -3.09 12.98 14.12
CA PRO A 131 -3.79 12.35 15.25
C PRO A 131 -4.95 11.43 14.85
N LYS A 132 -5.56 11.64 13.68
CA LYS A 132 -6.67 10.81 13.20
C LYS A 132 -6.23 9.64 12.31
N PHE A 133 -4.95 9.58 11.94
CA PHE A 133 -4.44 8.61 10.99
C PHE A 133 -4.73 7.17 11.44
N ALA A 134 -4.38 6.82 12.68
CA ALA A 134 -4.53 5.46 13.20
C ALA A 134 -5.99 5.00 13.17
N GLU A 135 -6.93 5.87 13.53
CA GLU A 135 -8.36 5.56 13.49
C GLU A 135 -8.86 5.33 12.06
N HIS A 136 -8.51 6.22 11.12
CA HIS A 136 -8.95 6.14 9.73
C HIS A 136 -8.37 4.91 9.01
N ILE A 137 -7.06 4.70 9.10
CA ILE A 137 -6.40 3.62 8.36
C ILE A 137 -6.80 2.24 8.92
N SER A 138 -7.00 2.14 10.23
CA SER A 138 -7.49 0.90 10.84
C SER A 138 -8.92 0.57 10.44
N ALA A 139 -9.79 1.58 10.28
CA ALA A 139 -11.13 1.40 9.74
C ALA A 139 -11.09 0.94 8.28
N PHE A 140 -10.30 1.61 7.43
CA PHE A 140 -10.08 1.19 6.04
C PHE A 140 -9.62 -0.28 5.94
N LEU A 141 -8.57 -0.65 6.68
CA LEU A 141 -8.04 -2.01 6.70
C LEU A 141 -9.09 -3.03 7.16
N ALA A 142 -9.81 -2.75 8.25
CA ALA A 142 -10.82 -3.66 8.78
C ALA A 142 -11.95 -3.87 7.77
N ASP A 143 -12.52 -2.79 7.23
CA ASP A 143 -13.62 -2.87 6.27
C ASP A 143 -13.23 -3.59 4.98
N VAL A 144 -12.11 -3.18 4.36
CA VAL A 144 -11.69 -3.72 3.07
C VAL A 144 -11.28 -5.17 3.19
N LEU A 145 -10.41 -5.51 4.16
CA LEU A 145 -9.89 -6.86 4.27
C LEU A 145 -10.99 -7.83 4.72
N PHE A 146 -11.81 -7.46 5.71
CA PHE A 146 -12.89 -8.33 6.20
C PHE A 146 -13.95 -8.57 5.12
N LYS A 147 -14.53 -7.49 4.55
CA LYS A 147 -15.68 -7.56 3.63
C LYS A 147 -15.34 -8.06 2.23
N THR A 148 -14.07 -8.31 1.94
CA THR A 148 -13.61 -8.95 0.69
C THR A 148 -13.04 -10.36 0.91
N SER A 149 -13.16 -10.88 2.13
CA SER A 149 -12.70 -12.22 2.50
C SER A 149 -13.82 -13.25 2.56
N SER A 150 -13.43 -14.52 2.71
CA SER A 150 -14.36 -15.62 2.97
C SER A 150 -15.05 -15.54 4.35
N LEU A 151 -14.63 -14.60 5.21
CA LEU A 151 -15.28 -14.31 6.50
C LEU A 151 -16.58 -13.54 6.33
N PHE A 152 -16.79 -12.92 5.16
CA PHE A 152 -17.97 -12.12 4.85
C PHE A 152 -18.66 -12.58 3.55
N LEU A 153 -17.88 -12.78 2.48
CA LEU A 153 -18.42 -13.14 1.18
C LEU A 153 -18.90 -14.59 1.15
N SER A 154 -19.85 -14.86 0.27
CA SER A 154 -20.20 -16.22 -0.13
C SER A 154 -19.05 -16.86 -0.95
N SER A 155 -19.04 -18.19 -1.06
CA SER A 155 -18.03 -18.90 -1.85
C SER A 155 -18.06 -18.52 -3.33
N SER A 156 -19.24 -18.23 -3.88
CA SER A 156 -19.39 -17.78 -5.27
C SER A 156 -18.85 -16.38 -5.47
N ASP A 157 -19.19 -15.45 -4.56
CA ASP A 157 -18.76 -14.06 -4.68
C ASP A 157 -17.25 -13.93 -4.49
N LYS A 158 -16.67 -14.72 -3.58
CA LYS A 158 -15.22 -14.77 -3.40
C LYS A 158 -14.50 -15.24 -4.67
N ARG A 159 -15.01 -16.27 -5.35
CA ARG A 159 -14.42 -16.75 -6.63
C ARG A 159 -14.60 -15.75 -7.75
N ALA A 160 -15.76 -15.09 -7.83
CA ALA A 160 -16.00 -14.03 -8.80
C ALA A 160 -15.06 -12.84 -8.59
N LEU A 161 -14.82 -12.46 -7.32
CA LEU A 161 -13.83 -11.43 -6.97
C LEU A 161 -12.42 -11.86 -7.38
N THR A 162 -11.99 -13.08 -7.04
CA THR A 162 -10.67 -13.60 -7.46
C THR A 162 -10.52 -13.58 -8.99
N ALA A 163 -11.54 -13.99 -9.75
CA ALA A 163 -11.49 -14.00 -11.20
C ALA A 163 -11.26 -12.61 -11.83
N GLN A 164 -11.73 -11.55 -11.18
CA GLN A 164 -11.53 -10.17 -11.66
C GLN A 164 -10.08 -9.68 -11.52
N PHE A 165 -9.29 -10.30 -10.64
CA PHE A 165 -7.96 -9.81 -10.24
C PHE A 165 -6.82 -10.80 -10.46
N ILE A 166 -7.10 -12.09 -10.68
CA ILE A 166 -6.07 -13.14 -10.80
C ILE A 166 -5.09 -12.88 -11.96
N ASN A 167 -5.51 -12.10 -12.97
CA ASN A 167 -4.69 -11.76 -14.12
C ASN A 167 -3.83 -10.50 -13.93
N ASN A 168 -3.78 -9.89 -12.73
CA ASN A 168 -2.83 -8.82 -12.41
C ASN A 168 -1.39 -9.36 -12.25
N SER A 169 -1.00 -10.27 -13.15
CA SER A 169 0.18 -11.12 -13.05
C SER A 169 1.48 -10.34 -13.21
N GLU A 170 1.49 -9.30 -14.05
CA GLU A 170 2.67 -8.45 -14.25
C GLU A 170 3.04 -7.72 -12.96
N LEU A 171 2.09 -7.09 -12.28
CA LEU A 171 2.35 -6.37 -11.03
C LEU A 171 2.61 -7.32 -9.85
N CYS A 172 1.92 -8.46 -9.79
CA CYS A 172 2.27 -9.52 -8.84
C CYS A 172 3.72 -10.00 -9.06
N LYS A 173 4.15 -10.20 -10.32
CA LYS A 173 5.52 -10.62 -10.64
C LYS A 173 6.57 -9.58 -10.23
N LEU A 174 6.31 -8.30 -10.44
CA LEU A 174 7.19 -7.22 -9.97
C LEU A 174 7.35 -7.30 -8.44
N THR A 175 6.28 -7.59 -7.72
CA THR A 175 6.32 -7.78 -6.27
C THR A 175 7.11 -9.03 -5.88
N GLU A 176 6.85 -10.17 -6.53
CA GLU A 176 7.59 -11.42 -6.33
C GLU A 176 9.10 -11.27 -6.52
N ASP A 177 9.51 -10.47 -7.49
CA ASP A 177 10.92 -10.22 -7.80
C ASP A 177 11.52 -9.21 -6.85
N PHE A 178 10.91 -8.02 -6.74
CA PHE A 178 11.54 -6.89 -6.07
C PHE A 178 11.24 -6.77 -4.58
N VAL A 179 10.30 -7.54 -4.03
CA VAL A 179 10.07 -7.63 -2.59
C VAL A 179 10.68 -8.89 -2.00
N PHE A 180 10.70 -10.01 -2.73
CA PHE A 180 11.06 -11.32 -2.17
C PHE A 180 12.30 -11.98 -2.76
N THR A 181 12.88 -11.44 -3.84
CA THR A 181 13.96 -12.14 -4.57
C THR A 181 15.20 -11.27 -4.75
N ALA A 182 15.14 -10.27 -5.64
CA ALA A 182 16.28 -9.47 -6.05
C ALA A 182 17.05 -8.84 -4.87
N PRO A 183 16.40 -8.23 -3.85
CA PRO A 183 17.13 -7.61 -2.74
C PRO A 183 17.96 -8.55 -1.86
N PHE A 184 17.83 -9.88 -2.02
CA PHE A 184 18.47 -10.89 -1.19
C PHE A 184 19.48 -11.76 -1.97
N MET A 185 19.95 -11.23 -3.10
CA MET A 185 20.97 -11.83 -3.95
C MET A 185 21.69 -10.75 -4.78
N GLU A 186 22.78 -11.13 -5.44
CA GLU A 186 23.37 -10.29 -6.49
C GLU A 186 22.37 -10.20 -7.66
N HIS A 187 21.98 -8.97 -8.01
CA HIS A 187 21.00 -8.72 -9.06
C HIS A 187 21.21 -7.33 -9.66
N GLU A 188 21.13 -7.21 -10.98
CA GLU A 188 21.42 -5.97 -11.73
C GLU A 188 20.49 -4.79 -11.40
N THR A 189 19.31 -5.07 -10.82
CA THR A 189 18.35 -4.03 -10.43
C THR A 189 18.57 -3.49 -9.03
N ASN A 190 19.46 -4.11 -8.23
CA ASN A 190 19.73 -3.63 -6.88
C ASN A 190 20.55 -2.33 -6.93
N ALA A 191 20.37 -1.48 -5.93
CA ALA A 191 21.16 -0.27 -5.80
C ALA A 191 22.61 -0.59 -5.45
N GLU A 192 23.56 0.07 -6.11
CA GLU A 192 24.97 0.00 -5.75
C GLU A 192 25.22 0.84 -4.48
N LEU A 193 25.24 0.18 -3.32
CA LEU A 193 25.50 0.78 -2.01
C LEU A 193 26.80 0.23 -1.44
N LEU A 194 27.93 0.85 -1.79
CA LEU A 194 29.26 0.42 -1.38
C LEU A 194 29.41 0.41 0.15
N GLU A 195 28.75 1.33 0.84
CA GLU A 195 28.71 1.43 2.29
C GLU A 195 27.99 0.27 3.00
N LEU A 196 27.20 -0.54 2.26
CA LEU A 196 26.46 -1.70 2.77
C LEU A 196 26.89 -3.01 2.10
N SER A 197 28.08 -3.06 1.46
CA SER A 197 28.53 -4.24 0.73
C SER A 197 28.66 -5.48 1.63
N ASP A 198 29.08 -5.27 2.88
CA ASP A 198 29.18 -6.31 3.90
C ASP A 198 27.81 -6.89 4.28
N GLU A 199 26.79 -6.02 4.44
CA GLU A 199 25.42 -6.47 4.71
C GLU A 199 24.81 -7.18 3.51
N ALA A 200 25.05 -6.68 2.30
CA ALA A 200 24.59 -7.31 1.06
C ALA A 200 25.15 -8.73 0.90
N GLU A 201 26.45 -8.91 1.13
CA GLU A 201 27.11 -10.23 1.09
C GLU A 201 26.54 -11.16 2.18
N ARG A 202 26.39 -10.65 3.41
CA ARG A 202 25.84 -11.41 4.54
C ARG A 202 24.42 -11.88 4.27
N ILE A 203 23.55 -11.00 3.80
CA ILE A 203 22.15 -11.31 3.46
C ILE A 203 22.06 -12.29 2.30
N ALA A 204 22.89 -12.12 1.27
CA ALA A 204 22.90 -13.03 0.12
C ALA A 204 23.24 -14.47 0.53
N GLY A 205 24.10 -14.63 1.55
CA GLY A 205 24.52 -15.90 2.14
C GLY A 205 23.67 -16.40 3.31
N ASP A 206 22.70 -15.63 3.81
CA ASP A 206 21.92 -16.00 5.00
C ASP A 206 20.85 -17.05 4.68
N ILE A 207 21.17 -18.31 5.00
CA ILE A 207 20.31 -19.47 4.74
C ILE A 207 18.98 -19.37 5.50
N GLU A 208 19.01 -18.95 6.78
CA GLU A 208 17.81 -18.88 7.61
C GLU A 208 16.86 -17.80 7.08
N LEU A 209 17.40 -16.60 6.83
CA LEU A 209 16.65 -15.46 6.32
C LEU A 209 15.97 -15.81 4.99
N LYS A 210 16.72 -16.35 4.03
CA LYS A 210 16.20 -16.73 2.71
C LYS A 210 15.17 -17.85 2.79
N THR A 211 15.33 -18.80 3.71
CA THR A 211 14.31 -19.84 3.93
C THR A 211 12.99 -19.24 4.42
N LYS A 212 13.04 -18.28 5.34
CA LYS A 212 11.84 -17.56 5.83
C LYS A 212 11.21 -16.69 4.74
N ILE A 213 12.02 -16.01 3.93
CA ILE A 213 11.54 -15.22 2.78
C ILE A 213 10.84 -16.12 1.75
N LEU A 214 11.38 -17.31 1.45
CA LEU A 214 10.71 -18.26 0.56
C LEU A 214 9.34 -18.68 1.09
N HIS A 215 9.18 -18.85 2.41
CA HIS A 215 7.88 -19.14 3.01
C HIS A 215 6.90 -17.97 2.85
N LEU A 216 7.35 -16.74 3.09
CA LEU A 216 6.53 -15.53 2.90
C LEU A 216 6.15 -15.32 1.43
N LYS A 217 7.10 -15.54 0.50
CA LYS A 217 6.84 -15.51 -0.95
C LYS A 217 5.83 -16.57 -1.35
N TYR A 218 5.94 -17.79 -0.81
CA TYR A 218 4.97 -18.85 -1.06
C TYR A 218 3.56 -18.45 -0.61
N LYS A 219 3.42 -17.80 0.55
CA LYS A 219 2.14 -17.23 1.01
C LYS A 219 1.64 -16.16 0.04
N PHE A 220 2.47 -15.19 -0.34
CA PHE A 220 2.09 -14.15 -1.30
C PHE A 220 1.54 -14.72 -2.62
N MET A 221 2.17 -15.77 -3.14
CA MET A 221 1.79 -16.39 -4.42
C MET A 221 0.53 -17.27 -4.37
N ASN A 222 0.13 -17.76 -3.18
CA ASN A 222 -0.89 -18.82 -3.07
C ASN A 222 -2.06 -18.50 -2.12
N GLN A 223 -1.86 -17.62 -1.14
CA GLN A 223 -2.85 -17.29 -0.12
C GLN A 223 -3.83 -16.25 -0.68
N CYS A 224 -5.12 -16.56 -0.63
CA CYS A 224 -6.19 -15.79 -1.30
C CYS A 224 -7.20 -15.22 -0.28
N ASP A 225 -6.71 -14.54 0.76
CA ASP A 225 -7.54 -14.13 1.90
C ASP A 225 -8.56 -13.05 1.53
N ALA A 226 -8.11 -11.93 0.98
CA ALA A 226 -8.90 -10.72 0.76
C ALA A 226 -8.44 -9.99 -0.51
N LEU A 227 -9.25 -9.04 -1.01
CA LEU A 227 -8.76 -8.08 -1.99
C LEU A 227 -7.84 -7.11 -1.24
N ILE A 228 -6.54 -7.20 -1.50
CA ILE A 228 -5.54 -6.31 -0.92
C ILE A 228 -5.27 -5.14 -1.87
N HIS A 229 -4.79 -4.02 -1.32
CA HIS A 229 -4.27 -2.88 -2.04
C HIS A 229 -2.98 -3.24 -2.81
N GLY A 230 -2.12 -4.08 -2.21
CA GLY A 230 -0.91 -4.62 -2.86
C GLY A 230 0.32 -3.71 -2.76
N ASP A 231 0.16 -2.38 -2.61
CA ASP A 231 1.28 -1.50 -2.24
C ASP A 231 0.91 -0.40 -1.24
N LEU A 232 0.32 -0.79 -0.11
CA LEU A 232 -0.16 0.15 0.93
C LEU A 232 0.99 0.69 1.80
N HIS A 233 1.83 1.54 1.21
CA HIS A 233 2.89 2.26 1.91
C HIS A 233 2.50 3.72 2.18
N THR A 234 3.27 4.45 3.00
CA THR A 234 2.99 5.87 3.33
C THR A 234 3.10 6.83 2.12
N GLY A 235 3.61 6.34 0.98
CA GLY A 235 3.52 7.03 -0.32
C GLY A 235 2.17 6.88 -1.04
N SER A 236 1.33 5.94 -0.61
CA SER A 236 0.02 5.61 -1.21
C SER A 236 -1.12 6.12 -0.33
N ILE A 237 -0.81 7.08 0.54
CA ILE A 237 -1.72 7.67 1.50
C ILE A 237 -1.56 9.18 1.39
N MET A 238 -2.66 9.88 1.12
CA MET A 238 -2.73 11.33 1.18
C MET A 238 -3.57 11.75 2.38
N LEU A 239 -3.07 12.69 3.17
CA LEU A 239 -3.76 13.11 4.38
C LEU A 239 -3.46 14.55 4.78
N ASN A 240 -4.28 15.03 5.71
CA ASN A 240 -4.00 16.20 6.55
C ASN A 240 -4.34 15.82 8.01
N GLU A 241 -4.41 16.80 8.91
CA GLU A 241 -4.75 16.52 10.33
C GLU A 241 -6.12 15.87 10.53
N GLU A 242 -7.04 16.09 9.58
CA GLU A 242 -8.47 15.82 9.72
C GLU A 242 -8.97 14.65 8.86
N LYS A 243 -8.31 14.34 7.75
CA LYS A 243 -8.74 13.37 6.75
C LYS A 243 -7.59 12.52 6.25
N THR A 244 -7.90 11.26 5.94
CA THR A 244 -6.97 10.28 5.38
C THR A 244 -7.60 9.60 4.18
N TYR A 245 -6.85 9.52 3.08
CA TYR A 245 -7.25 8.89 1.84
C TYR A 245 -6.18 7.90 1.37
N VAL A 246 -6.60 6.72 0.92
CA VAL A 246 -5.77 5.71 0.28
C VAL A 246 -5.91 5.86 -1.24
N ILE A 247 -4.78 5.78 -1.94
CA ILE A 247 -4.67 5.97 -3.40
C ILE A 247 -3.76 4.89 -4.01
N ASP A 248 -3.76 4.77 -5.34
CA ASP A 248 -2.77 3.97 -6.09
C ASP A 248 -2.79 2.46 -5.81
N SER A 249 -3.99 1.86 -5.82
CA SER A 249 -4.17 0.40 -5.64
C SER A 249 -3.99 -0.41 -6.93
N GLU A 250 -3.04 -0.02 -7.80
CA GLU A 250 -2.80 -0.72 -9.08
C GLU A 250 -2.28 -2.16 -8.87
N PHE A 251 -1.56 -2.42 -7.77
CA PHE A 251 -1.07 -3.75 -7.37
C PHE A 251 -2.15 -4.64 -6.75
N ALA A 252 -3.42 -4.22 -6.75
CA ALA A 252 -4.47 -4.95 -6.08
C ALA A 252 -4.67 -6.35 -6.69
N PHE A 253 -4.77 -7.34 -5.81
CA PHE A 253 -5.20 -8.68 -6.15
C PHE A 253 -5.83 -9.37 -4.94
N VAL A 254 -6.39 -10.57 -5.14
CA VAL A 254 -6.87 -11.38 -4.01
C VAL A 254 -5.68 -12.14 -3.40
N GLY A 255 -5.12 -11.57 -2.33
CA GLY A 255 -3.86 -12.01 -1.71
C GLY A 255 -3.92 -12.13 -0.18
N PRO A 256 -2.77 -12.32 0.49
CA PRO A 256 -2.71 -12.41 1.94
C PRO A 256 -2.92 -11.05 2.61
N MET A 257 -3.86 -10.99 3.57
CA MET A 257 -4.20 -9.74 4.30
C MET A 257 -2.98 -9.08 4.96
N GLY A 258 -2.09 -9.91 5.51
CA GLY A 258 -0.89 -9.42 6.20
C GLY A 258 0.06 -8.64 5.30
N PHE A 259 -0.05 -8.75 3.97
CA PHE A 259 0.82 -8.00 3.07
C PHE A 259 0.56 -6.49 3.10
N ASP A 260 -0.70 -6.06 3.17
CA ASP A 260 -1.06 -4.64 3.28
C ASP A 260 -0.72 -4.09 4.66
N VAL A 261 -1.11 -4.81 5.72
CA VAL A 261 -0.80 -4.42 7.10
C VAL A 261 0.71 -4.34 7.31
N GLY A 262 1.46 -5.33 6.80
CA GLY A 262 2.91 -5.35 6.84
C GLY A 262 3.56 -4.24 6.02
N ALA A 263 3.03 -3.91 4.84
CA ALA A 263 3.53 -2.80 4.03
C ALA A 263 3.39 -1.46 4.77
N LEU A 264 2.26 -1.25 5.45
CA LEU A 264 2.04 -0.05 6.26
C LEU A 264 3.00 -0.01 7.45
N ILE A 265 3.06 -1.07 8.26
CA ILE A 265 3.93 -1.15 9.44
C ILE A 265 5.40 -0.94 9.04
N ALA A 266 5.86 -1.59 7.97
CA ALA A 266 7.22 -1.42 7.46
C ALA A 266 7.58 0.05 7.19
N ASN A 267 6.66 0.81 6.59
CA ASN A 267 6.91 2.21 6.25
C ASN A 267 6.86 3.12 7.48
N LEU A 268 5.99 2.83 8.46
CA LEU A 268 6.02 3.51 9.75
C LEU A 268 7.35 3.23 10.48
N VAL A 269 7.82 1.98 10.48
CA VAL A 269 9.11 1.61 11.07
C VAL A 269 10.29 2.30 10.36
N MET A 270 10.31 2.38 9.03
CA MET A 270 11.39 3.09 8.33
C MET A 270 11.41 4.59 8.64
N SER A 271 10.24 5.21 8.86
CA SER A 271 10.16 6.59 9.35
C SER A 271 10.65 6.70 10.80
N TRP A 272 10.32 5.73 11.65
CA TRP A 272 10.86 5.66 13.02
C TRP A 272 12.39 5.57 13.02
N VAL A 273 12.96 4.74 12.15
CA VAL A 273 14.41 4.57 11.98
C VAL A 273 15.07 5.90 11.58
N SER A 274 14.54 6.59 10.56
CA SER A 274 15.14 7.84 10.10
C SER A 274 15.12 8.91 11.19
N HIS A 275 14.00 9.08 11.88
CA HIS A 275 13.90 10.07 12.97
C HIS A 275 14.78 9.73 14.17
N THR A 276 14.89 8.45 14.54
CA THR A 276 15.74 8.00 15.64
C THR A 276 17.22 8.32 15.39
N VAL A 277 17.69 8.16 14.15
CA VAL A 277 19.08 8.45 13.76
C VAL A 277 19.32 9.94 13.53
N LEU A 278 18.32 10.68 13.07
CA LEU A 278 18.47 12.10 12.78
C LEU A 278 18.49 12.96 14.04
N ASP A 279 17.61 12.69 15.01
CA ASP A 279 17.46 13.48 16.23
C ASP A 279 16.99 12.63 17.42
N GLU A 280 17.94 12.25 18.28
CA GLU A 280 17.68 11.51 19.53
C GLU A 280 16.85 12.31 20.56
N THR A 281 16.70 13.62 20.38
CA THR A 281 15.94 14.48 21.31
C THR A 281 14.47 14.65 20.91
N SER A 282 14.11 14.19 19.71
CA SER A 282 12.75 14.28 19.17
C SER A 282 11.80 13.31 19.88
N ASP A 283 10.56 13.76 20.14
CA ASP A 283 9.48 12.90 20.63
C ASP A 283 8.70 12.22 19.50
N TYR A 284 9.08 12.48 18.24
CA TYR A 284 8.39 11.95 17.07
C TYR A 284 8.55 10.43 16.91
N PRO A 285 9.71 9.81 17.17
CA PRO A 285 9.82 8.34 17.21
C PRO A 285 8.81 7.69 18.18
N ASP A 286 8.60 8.26 19.36
CA ASP A 286 7.60 7.75 20.32
C ASP A 286 6.16 7.87 19.80
N TRP A 287 5.87 8.95 19.05
CA TRP A 287 4.58 9.10 18.38
C TRP A 287 4.37 8.04 17.29
N ILE A 288 5.40 7.74 16.49
CA ILE A 288 5.32 6.71 15.45
C ILE A 288 5.06 5.33 16.07
N LEU A 289 5.78 4.95 17.14
CA LEU A 289 5.59 3.66 17.79
C LEU A 289 4.17 3.51 18.34
N ARG A 290 3.64 4.56 18.98
CA ARG A 290 2.26 4.60 19.43
C ARG A 290 1.28 4.49 18.28
N THR A 291 1.56 5.15 17.16
CA THR A 291 0.73 5.06 15.95
C THR A 291 0.68 3.63 15.41
N ILE A 292 1.81 2.90 15.39
CA ILE A 292 1.84 1.49 14.97
C ILE A 292 0.96 0.63 15.90
N GLU A 293 1.07 0.84 17.22
CA GLU A 293 0.25 0.14 18.21
C GLU A 293 -1.25 0.43 18.01
N GLU A 294 -1.62 1.71 17.89
CA GLU A 294 -3.00 2.15 17.70
C GLU A 294 -3.61 1.65 16.39
N VAL A 295 -2.82 1.60 15.30
CA VAL A 295 -3.24 1.04 14.01
C VAL A 295 -3.59 -0.44 14.16
N TRP A 296 -2.70 -1.25 14.76
CA TRP A 296 -2.95 -2.68 14.92
C TRP A 296 -4.14 -2.95 15.85
N GLN A 297 -4.18 -2.32 17.03
CA GLN A 297 -5.25 -2.51 17.99
C GLN A 297 -6.60 -2.01 17.45
N GLY A 298 -6.58 -0.90 16.71
CA GLY A 298 -7.75 -0.37 16.02
C GLY A 298 -8.25 -1.33 14.94
N PHE A 299 -7.34 -1.91 14.16
CA PHE A 299 -7.66 -2.86 13.10
C PHE A 299 -8.24 -4.14 13.68
N GLU A 300 -7.57 -4.75 14.64
CA GLU A 300 -8.01 -5.98 15.32
C GLU A 300 -9.41 -5.80 15.93
N ARG A 301 -9.62 -4.74 16.70
CA ARG A 301 -10.93 -4.46 17.32
C ARG A 301 -12.04 -4.33 16.28
N LYS A 302 -11.83 -3.53 15.24
CA LYS A 302 -12.85 -3.28 14.20
C LYS A 302 -13.10 -4.53 13.35
N PHE A 303 -12.06 -5.28 13.02
CA PHE A 303 -12.15 -6.53 12.26
C PHE A 303 -12.94 -7.60 13.04
N LEU A 304 -12.66 -7.76 14.33
CA LEU A 304 -13.39 -8.68 15.21
C LEU A 304 -14.85 -8.24 15.39
N GLN A 305 -15.11 -6.94 15.51
CA GLN A 305 -16.48 -6.44 15.55
C GLN A 305 -17.27 -6.81 14.28
N LEU A 306 -16.70 -6.59 13.09
CA LEU A 306 -17.33 -6.99 11.83
C LEU A 306 -17.58 -8.51 11.78
N TRP A 307 -16.68 -9.30 12.34
CA TRP A 307 -16.84 -10.74 12.46
C TRP A 307 -18.01 -11.11 13.37
N ASP A 308 -18.10 -10.52 14.56
CA ASP A 308 -19.18 -10.77 15.52
C ASP A 308 -20.57 -10.36 14.97
N GLU A 309 -20.61 -9.35 14.10
CA GLU A 309 -21.83 -8.90 13.43
C GLU A 309 -22.25 -9.78 12.23
N THR A 310 -21.37 -10.66 11.76
CA THR A 310 -21.63 -11.53 10.60
C THR A 310 -22.25 -12.86 11.04
N GLU A 311 -23.51 -13.11 10.68
CA GLU A 311 -24.20 -14.35 11.05
C GLU A 311 -23.73 -15.59 10.26
N GLU A 312 -23.39 -15.41 8.99
CA GLU A 312 -23.02 -16.48 8.06
C GLU A 312 -22.08 -15.94 6.96
N SER A 313 -21.17 -16.80 6.49
CA SER A 313 -20.21 -16.49 5.43
C SER A 313 -19.78 -17.77 4.70
N ALA A 314 -18.87 -17.65 3.72
CA ALA A 314 -18.24 -18.83 3.13
C ALA A 314 -17.47 -19.70 4.15
N LEU A 315 -16.93 -19.10 5.21
CA LEU A 315 -16.14 -19.83 6.20
C LEU A 315 -17.04 -20.58 7.20
N PHE A 316 -18.12 -19.98 7.69
CA PHE A 316 -18.94 -20.55 8.75
C PHE A 316 -20.43 -20.38 8.50
N ALA A 317 -21.17 -21.44 8.82
CA ALA A 317 -22.61 -21.51 8.72
C ALA A 317 -23.27 -21.46 10.11
N LYS A 318 -24.50 -20.96 10.15
CA LYS A 318 -25.29 -20.86 11.38
C LYS A 318 -25.41 -22.22 12.08
N GLY A 319 -25.00 -22.27 13.35
CA GLY A 319 -25.09 -23.46 14.20
C GLY A 319 -23.84 -24.37 14.21
N PHE A 320 -22.81 -24.10 13.41
CA PHE A 320 -21.56 -24.86 13.45
C PHE A 320 -20.66 -24.49 14.65
N ALA A 321 -20.43 -23.18 14.84
CA ALA A 321 -19.58 -22.65 15.90
C ALA A 321 -20.44 -21.92 16.94
N ASP A 322 -20.39 -22.36 18.20
CA ASP A 322 -20.89 -21.54 19.31
C ASP A 322 -19.93 -20.36 19.58
N SER A 323 -20.33 -19.45 20.47
CA SER A 323 -19.52 -18.25 20.78
C SER A 323 -18.13 -18.57 21.33
N ARG A 324 -17.91 -19.74 21.93
CA ARG A 324 -16.59 -20.15 22.44
C ARG A 324 -15.69 -20.63 21.32
N VAL A 325 -16.23 -21.42 20.39
CA VAL A 325 -15.50 -21.87 19.20
C VAL A 325 -15.12 -20.67 18.34
N LEU A 326 -16.07 -19.77 18.08
CA LEU A 326 -15.83 -18.57 17.28
C LEU A 326 -14.72 -17.71 17.89
N LYS A 327 -14.83 -17.40 19.19
CA LYS A 327 -13.82 -16.62 19.91
C LYS A 327 -12.42 -17.26 19.87
N THR A 328 -12.34 -18.58 20.08
CA THR A 328 -11.05 -19.30 20.04
C THR A 328 -10.42 -19.20 18.65
N TYR A 329 -11.22 -19.32 17.59
CA TYR A 329 -10.72 -19.21 16.22
C TYR A 329 -10.34 -17.77 15.85
N GLN A 330 -11.13 -16.78 16.27
CA GLN A 330 -10.83 -15.36 16.09
C GLN A 330 -9.48 -14.98 16.73
N GLU A 331 -9.23 -15.41 17.97
CA GLU A 331 -7.95 -15.17 18.67
C GLU A 331 -6.78 -15.81 17.90
N GLN A 332 -6.93 -17.05 17.44
CA GLN A 332 -5.91 -17.73 16.64
C GLN A 332 -5.69 -17.04 15.28
N TYR A 333 -6.77 -16.59 14.64
CA TYR A 333 -6.74 -15.93 13.33
C TYR A 333 -5.99 -14.61 13.40
N MET A 334 -6.35 -13.74 14.36
CA MET A 334 -5.71 -12.44 14.53
C MET A 334 -4.25 -12.57 14.94
N HIS A 335 -3.93 -13.55 15.79
CA HIS A 335 -2.55 -13.88 16.12
C HIS A 335 -1.73 -14.25 14.87
N ASN A 336 -2.22 -15.17 14.04
CA ASN A 336 -1.52 -15.56 12.82
C ASN A 336 -1.40 -14.39 11.83
N LEU A 337 -2.45 -13.57 11.71
CA LEU A 337 -2.43 -12.39 10.85
C LEU A 337 -1.38 -11.37 11.31
N LEU A 338 -1.18 -11.17 12.61
CA LEU A 338 -0.10 -10.34 13.13
C LEU A 338 1.26 -10.87 12.70
N GLN A 339 1.51 -12.16 12.93
CA GLN A 339 2.79 -12.79 12.59
C GLN A 339 3.10 -12.67 11.09
N GLU A 340 2.12 -12.94 10.22
CA GLU A 340 2.28 -12.78 8.78
C GLU A 340 2.54 -11.33 8.39
N SER A 341 1.82 -10.38 9.00
CA SER A 341 2.01 -8.95 8.77
C SER A 341 3.43 -8.51 9.09
N ILE A 342 3.98 -8.95 10.21
CA ILE A 342 5.36 -8.61 10.61
C ILE A 342 6.38 -9.29 9.71
N GLY A 343 6.16 -10.54 9.30
CA GLY A 343 7.02 -11.21 8.33
C GLY A 343 7.10 -10.45 6.99
N PHE A 344 5.95 -10.05 6.44
CA PHE A 344 5.90 -9.21 5.23
C PHE A 344 6.49 -7.83 5.45
N ALA A 345 6.31 -7.23 6.63
CA ALA A 345 6.93 -5.96 6.99
C ALA A 345 8.45 -6.05 6.90
N GLY A 346 9.06 -7.12 7.41
CA GLY A 346 10.51 -7.30 7.33
C GLY A 346 11.04 -7.40 5.90
N CYS A 347 10.33 -8.11 5.00
CA CYS A 347 10.68 -8.11 3.57
C CYS A 347 10.55 -6.72 2.94
N LYS A 348 9.46 -6.00 3.26
CA LYS A 348 9.20 -4.65 2.76
C LYS A 348 10.19 -3.61 3.31
N ILE A 349 10.73 -3.81 4.52
CA ILE A 349 11.85 -3.01 5.03
C ILE A 349 13.06 -3.32 4.15
N ILE A 350 13.69 -4.49 4.25
CA ILE A 350 14.98 -4.79 3.59
C ILE A 350 14.99 -4.48 2.10
N ARG A 351 13.88 -4.73 1.37
CA ARG A 351 13.80 -4.42 -0.06
C ARG A 351 13.95 -2.93 -0.39
N ARG A 352 13.65 -2.03 0.53
CA ARG A 352 13.80 -0.56 0.34
C ARG A 352 15.23 -0.09 0.57
N GLN A 353 16.07 -0.88 1.25
CA GLN A 353 17.49 -0.60 1.40
C GLN A 353 18.20 -0.98 0.10
N PHE A 354 18.15 -2.26 -0.28
CA PHE A 354 18.94 -2.79 -1.40
C PHE A 354 18.26 -2.76 -2.76
N GLY A 355 16.92 -2.81 -2.82
CA GLY A 355 16.20 -2.97 -4.07
C GLY A 355 16.18 -1.71 -4.94
N ILE A 356 15.66 -1.84 -6.17
CA ILE A 356 15.59 -0.75 -7.15
C ILE A 356 14.88 0.50 -6.60
N ALA A 357 13.77 0.30 -5.91
CA ALA A 357 12.92 1.37 -5.39
C ALA A 357 13.06 1.49 -3.88
N GLY A 358 13.84 2.46 -3.42
CA GLY A 358 13.97 2.73 -1.99
C GLY A 358 12.91 3.65 -1.45
N VAL A 359 13.22 4.22 -0.29
CA VAL A 359 12.30 5.05 0.47
C VAL A 359 12.95 6.38 0.80
N GLU A 360 12.23 7.47 0.58
CA GLU A 360 12.75 8.82 0.79
C GLU A 360 13.14 9.07 2.25
N ASP A 361 12.42 8.47 3.21
CA ASP A 361 12.71 8.57 4.65
C ASP A 361 14.18 8.27 4.99
N ILE A 362 14.81 7.33 4.27
CA ILE A 362 16.21 6.92 4.49
C ILE A 362 17.11 7.37 3.34
N ARG A 363 16.71 7.15 2.08
CA ARG A 363 17.53 7.54 0.92
C ARG A 363 17.71 9.06 0.80
N GLY A 364 16.74 9.83 1.27
CA GLY A 364 16.77 11.28 1.27
C GLY A 364 17.66 11.89 2.35
N ILE A 365 18.21 11.10 3.28
CA ILE A 365 19.14 11.60 4.30
C ILE A 365 20.43 12.08 3.61
N GLU A 366 20.74 13.37 3.74
CA GLU A 366 21.91 14.00 3.11
C GLU A 366 23.24 13.57 3.74
N ASP A 367 23.27 13.46 5.08
CA ASP A 367 24.45 13.00 5.81
C ASP A 367 24.68 11.50 5.56
N ALA A 368 25.78 11.18 4.87
CA ALA A 368 26.08 9.82 4.46
C ALA A 368 26.27 8.86 5.64
N GLN A 369 26.85 9.33 6.75
CA GLN A 369 27.08 8.49 7.93
C GLN A 369 25.75 8.17 8.61
N LYS A 370 24.88 9.17 8.79
CA LYS A 370 23.52 8.95 9.32
C LYS A 370 22.68 8.08 8.40
N ARG A 371 22.82 8.24 7.08
CA ARG A 371 22.12 7.39 6.11
C ARG A 371 22.56 5.94 6.22
N GLU A 372 23.86 5.67 6.33
CA GLU A 372 24.37 4.31 6.54
C GLU A 372 23.86 3.72 7.85
N GLU A 373 23.92 4.48 8.94
CA GLU A 373 23.39 4.07 10.25
C GLU A 373 21.90 3.71 10.19
N ALA A 374 21.08 4.56 9.56
CA ALA A 374 19.67 4.30 9.34
C ALA A 374 19.44 3.05 8.48
N ASN A 375 20.21 2.83 7.42
CA ASN A 375 20.11 1.61 6.62
C ASN A 375 20.43 0.36 7.46
N ARG A 376 21.53 0.36 8.22
CA ARG A 376 21.93 -0.78 9.06
C ARG A 376 20.89 -1.08 10.15
N LEU A 377 20.33 -0.04 10.78
CA LEU A 377 19.25 -0.20 11.76
C LEU A 377 17.98 -0.79 11.11
N ALA A 378 17.58 -0.28 9.94
CA ALA A 378 16.45 -0.83 9.19
C ALA A 378 16.67 -2.30 8.81
N ILE A 379 17.87 -2.66 8.34
CA ILE A 379 18.24 -4.05 8.02
C ILE A 379 18.10 -4.94 9.25
N LYS A 380 18.70 -4.54 10.38
CA LYS A 380 18.63 -5.31 11.64
C LYS A 380 17.17 -5.58 12.03
N ILE A 381 16.31 -4.57 12.01
CA ILE A 381 14.89 -4.72 12.35
C ILE A 381 14.17 -5.63 11.34
N GLY A 382 14.40 -5.41 10.04
CA GLY A 382 13.77 -6.19 8.98
C GLY A 382 14.12 -7.68 9.05
N GLU A 383 15.36 -8.00 9.38
CA GLU A 383 15.79 -9.39 9.56
C GLU A 383 15.16 -10.05 10.78
N ARG A 384 15.12 -9.33 11.91
CA ARG A 384 14.44 -9.82 13.12
C ARG A 384 12.95 -10.05 12.85
N PHE A 385 12.28 -9.14 12.15
CA PHE A 385 10.90 -9.34 11.69
C PHE A 385 10.77 -10.62 10.86
N ILE A 386 11.63 -10.86 9.88
CA ILE A 386 11.55 -12.08 9.05
C ILE A 386 11.86 -13.35 9.86
N LYS A 387 12.85 -13.33 10.74
CA LYS A 387 13.31 -14.53 11.46
C LYS A 387 12.42 -14.88 12.66
N GLU A 388 11.94 -13.86 13.37
CA GLU A 388 11.26 -13.98 14.66
C GLU A 388 9.74 -13.80 14.58
N HIS A 389 9.14 -13.44 13.42
CA HIS A 389 7.70 -13.17 13.36
C HIS A 389 6.81 -14.29 13.92
N ASN A 390 7.22 -15.55 13.75
CA ASN A 390 6.43 -16.71 14.17
C ASN A 390 6.42 -16.97 15.69
N ILE A 391 7.20 -16.21 16.47
CA ILE A 391 7.22 -16.28 17.94
C ILE A 391 6.58 -15.04 18.60
N LEU A 392 6.06 -14.10 17.82
CA LEU A 392 5.38 -12.90 18.30
C LEU A 392 3.96 -13.26 18.73
N ASN A 393 3.58 -12.89 19.96
CA ASN A 393 2.26 -13.23 20.51
C ASN A 393 1.29 -12.05 20.47
N ASN A 394 1.79 -10.82 20.41
CA ASN A 394 0.99 -9.59 20.41
C ASN A 394 1.82 -8.39 19.94
N ILE A 395 1.15 -7.25 19.74
CA ILE A 395 1.78 -6.02 19.26
C ILE A 395 2.89 -5.49 20.20
N ASN A 396 2.80 -5.75 21.51
CA ASN A 396 3.85 -5.33 22.45
C ASN A 396 5.17 -6.08 22.21
N ASN A 397 5.12 -7.34 21.78
CA ASN A 397 6.32 -8.06 21.36
C ASN A 397 6.95 -7.44 20.11
N VAL A 398 6.12 -6.94 19.18
CA VAL A 398 6.61 -6.20 18.00
C VAL A 398 7.29 -4.91 18.43
N MET A 399 6.68 -4.15 19.35
CA MET A 399 7.25 -2.90 19.85
C MET A 399 8.58 -3.11 20.57
N ALA A 400 8.71 -4.19 21.34
CA ALA A 400 9.98 -4.57 21.95
C ALA A 400 11.03 -4.91 20.89
N LEU A 401 10.66 -5.68 19.85
CA LEU A 401 11.57 -6.05 18.76
C LEU A 401 12.11 -4.81 18.01
N ILE A 402 11.30 -3.77 17.83
CA ILE A 402 11.75 -2.51 17.19
C ILE A 402 12.76 -1.77 18.07
N LYS A 403 12.57 -1.76 19.40
CA LYS A 403 13.41 -1.00 20.35
C LYS A 403 14.72 -1.69 20.71
N ASP A 404 14.77 -3.02 20.66
CA ASP A 404 15.91 -3.87 21.02
C ASP A 404 16.91 -4.05 19.84
#